data_AF-R9J1K0-F1
#
_entry.id   AF-R9J1K0-F1
#
_cell.length_a   1.000
_cell.length_b   1.000
_cell.length_c   1.000
_cell.angle_alpha   90.00
_cell.angle_beta   90.00
_cell.angle_gamma   90.00
#
_symmetry.space_group_name_H-M   'P 1'
#
loop_
_entity.id
_entity.type
_entity.pdbx_description
1 polymer ?
#
loop_
_entity_poly.entity_id
_entity_poly.type
_entity_poly.pdbx_seq_one_letter_code
_entity_poly.pdbx_strand_id
1 'polypeptide(L)'
;MKEHFLDRLYGEYQAFRASVLGCPSAEIFDRCYEIDAVSNFYEILVEKAEVLSEDILGTLLQHKGILSNLYEVWLKKYDSSYSEMQQHVEEEIQKFVKE
;
A
#
# COMPACT_ATOMS: atom_id res chain seq x y z
N MET A 1 6.23 -17.10 17.66
CA MET A 1 5.60 -15.76 17.53
C MET A 1 5.42 -15.33 16.07
N LYS A 2 6.40 -15.56 15.21
CA LYS A 2 6.35 -15.28 13.76
C LYS A 2 5.12 -15.86 13.05
N GLU A 3 4.86 -17.16 13.19
CA GLU A 3 3.71 -17.82 12.52
C GLU A 3 2.38 -17.16 12.88
N HIS A 4 2.15 -16.85 14.16
CA HIS A 4 0.94 -16.13 14.57
C HIS A 4 0.83 -14.74 13.96
N PHE A 5 1.96 -14.03 13.78
CA PHE A 5 1.95 -12.74 13.10
C PHE A 5 1.61 -12.89 11.62
N LEU A 6 2.24 -13.85 10.93
CA LEU A 6 1.98 -14.12 9.52
C LEU A 6 0.54 -14.57 9.26
N ASP A 7 -0.01 -15.46 10.08
CA ASP A 7 -1.40 -15.91 9.97
C ASP A 7 -2.38 -14.75 10.14
N ARG A 8 -2.12 -13.88 11.11
CA ARG A 8 -2.96 -12.71 11.37
C ARG A 8 -2.86 -11.69 10.24
N LEU A 9 -1.66 -11.41 9.76
CA LEU A 9 -1.40 -10.51 8.64
C LEU A 9 -2.08 -11.03 7.37
N TYR A 10 -1.99 -12.34 7.11
CA TYR A 10 -2.69 -12.99 6.01
C TYR A 10 -4.22 -12.88 6.16
N GLY A 11 -4.75 -13.06 7.36
CA GLY A 11 -6.17 -12.85 7.65
C GLY A 11 -6.63 -11.42 7.33
N GLU A 12 -5.83 -10.42 7.69
CA GLU A 12 -6.10 -9.02 7.36
C GLU A 12 -6.08 -8.78 5.84
N TYR A 13 -5.08 -9.32 5.15
CA TYR A 13 -4.98 -9.23 3.69
C TYR A 13 -6.15 -9.93 2.97
N GLN A 14 -6.57 -11.09 3.45
CA GLN A 14 -7.74 -11.80 2.90
C GLN A 14 -9.04 -11.02 3.11
N ALA A 15 -9.22 -10.41 4.29
CA ALA A 15 -10.36 -9.54 4.55
C ALA A 15 -10.38 -8.34 3.59
N PHE A 16 -9.22 -7.71 3.37
CA PHE A 16 -9.08 -6.65 2.37
C PHE A 16 -9.44 -7.13 0.96
N ARG A 17 -8.88 -8.24 0.49
CA ARG A 17 -9.19 -8.80 -0.83
C ARG A 17 -10.67 -9.14 -0.99
N ALA A 18 -11.29 -9.73 0.03
CA ALA A 18 -12.72 -10.01 0.02
C ALA A 18 -13.55 -8.73 -0.10
N SER A 19 -13.14 -7.65 0.58
CA SER A 19 -13.80 -6.34 0.45
C SER A 19 -13.72 -5.80 -0.98
N VAL A 20 -12.57 -5.93 -1.64
CA VAL A 20 -12.35 -5.44 -3.02
C VAL A 20 -13.12 -6.28 -4.05
N LEU A 21 -13.11 -7.61 -3.90
CA LEU A 21 -13.81 -8.52 -4.82
C LEU A 21 -15.33 -8.40 -4.76
N GLY A 22 -15.87 -7.84 -3.67
CA GLY A 22 -17.29 -7.53 -3.54
C GLY A 22 -17.72 -6.24 -4.25
N CYS A 23 -16.76 -5.41 -4.70
CA CYS A 23 -17.04 -4.12 -5.32
C CYS A 23 -17.38 -4.25 -6.82
N PRO A 24 -18.18 -3.31 -7.38
CA PRO A 24 -18.32 -3.17 -8.83
C PRO A 24 -17.00 -2.81 -9.52
N SER A 25 -16.88 -3.11 -10.81
CA SER A 25 -15.65 -2.88 -11.58
C SER A 25 -15.16 -1.42 -11.56
N ALA A 26 -16.07 -0.45 -11.54
CA ALA A 26 -15.71 0.97 -11.45
C ALA A 26 -15.03 1.31 -10.11
N GLU A 27 -15.55 0.80 -9.00
CA GLU A 27 -14.98 1.03 -7.67
C GLU A 27 -13.64 0.30 -7.51
N ILE A 28 -13.50 -0.90 -8.09
CA ILE A 28 -12.20 -1.59 -8.15
C ILE A 28 -11.17 -0.76 -8.92
N PHE A 29 -11.58 -0.12 -10.02
CA PHE A 29 -10.71 0.74 -10.80
C PHE A 29 -10.28 1.98 -10.00
N ASP A 30 -11.20 2.64 -9.30
CA ASP A 30 -10.88 3.80 -8.44
C ASP A 30 -9.93 3.42 -7.28
N ARG A 31 -10.01 2.16 -6.82
CA ARG A 31 -9.16 1.62 -5.75
C ARG A 31 -7.88 0.96 -6.26
N CYS A 32 -7.55 1.03 -7.54
CA CYS A 32 -6.43 0.28 -8.12
C CYS A 32 -5.09 0.57 -7.42
N TYR A 33 -4.86 1.83 -7.03
CA TYR A 33 -3.67 2.22 -6.27
C TYR A 33 -3.64 1.65 -4.86
N GLU A 34 -4.77 1.66 -4.15
CA GLU A 34 -4.90 1.04 -2.83
C GLU A 34 -4.61 -0.47 -2.91
N ILE A 35 -5.17 -1.14 -3.92
CA ILE A 35 -5.00 -2.58 -4.15
C ILE A 35 -3.52 -2.94 -4.35
N ASP A 36 -2.83 -2.19 -5.22
CA ASP A 36 -1.41 -2.37 -5.47
C ASP A 36 -0.56 -2.10 -4.22
N ALA A 37 -0.77 -0.94 -3.58
CA ALA A 37 -0.02 -0.55 -2.39
C ALA A 37 -0.20 -1.54 -1.22
N VAL A 38 -1.44 -1.94 -0.92
CA VAL A 38 -1.73 -2.90 0.17
C VAL A 38 -1.13 -4.27 -0.12
N SER A 39 -1.14 -4.72 -1.38
CA SER A 39 -0.49 -5.98 -1.77
C SER A 39 1.03 -5.91 -1.56
N ASN A 40 1.66 -4.81 -1.99
CA ASN A 40 3.08 -4.58 -1.76
C ASN A 40 3.43 -4.50 -0.26
N PHE A 41 2.62 -3.84 0.57
CA PHE A 41 2.86 -3.80 2.01
C PHE A 41 2.78 -5.16 2.67
N TYR A 42 1.81 -5.99 2.24
CA TYR A 42 1.69 -7.35 2.73
C TYR A 42 2.95 -8.16 2.42
N GLU A 43 3.41 -8.16 1.17
CA GLU A 43 4.61 -8.89 0.76
C GLU A 43 5.86 -8.42 1.51
N ILE A 44 6.06 -7.09 1.61
CA ILE A 44 7.18 -6.51 2.36
C ILE A 44 7.13 -6.92 3.84
N LEU A 45 5.96 -6.90 4.48
CA LEU A 45 5.84 -7.31 5.89
C LEU A 45 6.10 -8.81 6.10
N VAL A 46 5.68 -9.66 5.15
CA VAL A 46 6.00 -11.10 5.18
C VAL A 46 7.51 -11.30 5.12
N GLU A 47 8.20 -10.64 4.19
CA GLU A 47 9.66 -10.71 4.09
C GLU A 47 10.35 -10.16 5.34
N LYS A 48 9.87 -9.04 5.90
CA LYS A 48 10.45 -8.45 7.11
C LYS A 48 10.23 -9.32 8.33
N ALA A 49 9.12 -10.04 8.44
CA ALA A 49 8.83 -10.91 9.58
C ALA A 49 9.89 -12.01 9.79
N GLU A 50 10.65 -12.38 8.75
CA GLU A 50 11.76 -13.35 8.85
C GLU A 50 12.96 -12.82 9.66
N VAL A 51 13.14 -11.51 9.72
CA VAL A 51 14.30 -10.87 10.37
C VAL A 51 13.96 -10.04 11.60
N LEU A 52 12.67 -9.91 11.93
CA LEU A 52 12.20 -9.16 13.10
C LEU A 52 12.37 -9.98 14.39
N SER A 53 12.72 -9.30 15.48
CA SER A 53 12.78 -9.91 16.81
C SER A 53 11.39 -10.24 17.34
N GLU A 54 11.33 -11.18 18.30
CA GLU A 54 10.07 -11.55 18.93
C GLU A 54 9.39 -10.37 19.62
N ASP A 55 10.13 -9.46 20.26
CA ASP A 55 9.54 -8.27 20.90
C ASP A 55 8.80 -7.36 19.91
N ILE A 56 9.39 -7.18 18.71
CA ILE A 56 8.76 -6.37 17.65
C ILE A 56 7.54 -7.10 17.09
N LEU A 57 7.65 -8.41 16.82
CA LEU A 57 6.53 -9.21 16.35
C LEU A 57 5.37 -9.23 17.38
N GLY A 58 5.69 -9.29 18.66
CA GLY A 58 4.71 -9.23 19.76
C GLY A 58 3.99 -7.89 19.81
N THR A 59 4.73 -6.79 19.60
CA THR A 59 4.15 -5.45 19.50
C THR A 59 3.22 -5.35 18.27
N LEU A 60 3.68 -5.79 17.10
CA LEU A 60 2.89 -5.77 15.87
C LEU A 60 1.60 -6.62 16.00
N LEU A 61 1.67 -7.76 16.69
CA LEU A 61 0.50 -8.59 16.99
C LEU A 61 -0.59 -7.89 17.80
N GLN A 62 -0.26 -6.83 18.56
CA GLN A 62 -1.25 -6.04 19.30
C GLN A 62 -1.97 -5.01 18.43
N HIS A 63 -1.37 -4.55 17.34
CA HIS A 63 -1.95 -3.54 16.44
C HIS A 63 -2.85 -4.17 15.40
N LYS A 64 -4.14 -3.81 15.35
CA LYS A 64 -5.08 -4.24 14.29
C LYS A 64 -5.03 -3.27 13.12
N GLY A 65 -5.26 -3.77 11.89
CA GLY A 65 -5.33 -2.91 10.71
C GLY A 65 -3.95 -2.38 10.31
N ILE A 66 -2.93 -3.22 10.33
CA ILE A 66 -1.56 -2.79 10.00
C ILE A 66 -1.49 -2.33 8.54
N LEU A 67 -2.09 -3.07 7.62
CA LEU A 67 -2.06 -2.78 6.19
C LEU A 67 -2.83 -1.49 5.86
N SER A 68 -4.01 -1.31 6.46
CA SER A 68 -4.79 -0.08 6.28
C SER A 68 -4.08 1.13 6.86
N ASN A 69 -3.51 1.01 8.06
CA ASN A 69 -2.76 2.09 8.69
C ASN A 69 -1.50 2.46 7.87
N LEU A 70 -0.79 1.47 7.33
CA LEU A 70 0.36 1.71 6.45
C LEU A 70 -0.06 2.49 5.20
N TYR A 71 -1.18 2.12 4.59
CA TYR A 71 -1.71 2.84 3.43
C TYR A 71 -2.09 4.30 3.76
N GLU A 72 -2.81 4.53 4.87
CA GLU A 72 -3.17 5.88 5.29
C GLU A 72 -1.96 6.79 5.57
N VAL A 73 -0.91 6.22 6.19
CA VAL A 73 0.33 6.95 6.45
C VAL A 73 1.12 7.14 5.16
N TRP A 74 1.10 6.16 4.26
CA TRP A 74 1.75 6.24 2.95
C TRP A 74 1.18 7.35 2.07
N LEU A 75 -0.16 7.51 2.04
CA LEU A 75 -0.80 8.59 1.28
C LEU A 75 -0.43 10.00 1.75
N LYS A 76 0.05 10.15 2.99
CA LYS A 76 0.50 11.44 3.53
C LYS A 76 1.96 11.74 3.19
N LYS A 77 2.69 10.76 2.65
CA LYS A 77 4.09 10.92 2.28
C LYS A 77 4.17 11.75 1.00
N TYR A 78 5.09 12.70 0.97
CA TYR A 78 5.29 13.54 -0.22
C TYR A 78 5.72 12.68 -1.41
N ASP A 79 4.98 12.77 -2.50
CA ASP A 79 5.28 12.08 -3.74
C ASP A 79 6.11 13.01 -4.65
N SER A 80 7.39 12.68 -4.84
CA SER A 80 8.24 13.37 -5.80
C SER A 80 7.86 13.04 -7.25
N SER A 81 7.25 11.88 -7.51
CA SER A 81 6.91 11.45 -8.87
C SER A 81 5.82 12.32 -9.49
N TYR A 82 4.83 12.77 -8.72
CA TYR A 82 3.85 13.74 -9.23
C TYR A 82 4.51 15.08 -9.59
N SER A 83 5.47 15.56 -8.78
CA SER A 83 6.18 16.81 -9.08
C SER A 83 7.03 16.71 -10.35
N GLU A 84 7.68 15.56 -10.58
CA GLU A 84 8.43 15.28 -11.80
C GLU A 84 7.51 15.19 -13.02
N MET A 85 6.36 14.53 -12.88
CA MET A 85 5.35 14.44 -13.93
C MET A 85 4.76 15.81 -14.28
N GLN A 86 4.45 16.62 -13.26
CA GLN A 86 3.97 17.98 -13.47
C GLN A 86 5.00 18.81 -14.25
N GLN A 87 6.27 18.76 -13.84
CA GLN A 87 7.35 19.46 -14.55
C GLN A 87 7.45 18.98 -16.01
N HIS A 88 7.40 17.68 -16.26
CA HIS A 88 7.43 17.13 -17.61
C HIS A 88 6.26 17.63 -18.47
N VAL A 89 5.04 17.63 -17.93
CA VAL A 89 3.86 18.14 -18.64
C VAL A 89 4.02 19.62 -18.96
N GLU A 90 4.52 20.43 -18.02
CA GLU A 90 4.78 21.85 -18.25
C GLU A 90 5.81 22.08 -19.37
N GLU A 91 6.90 21.31 -19.37
CA GLU A 91 7.93 21.36 -20.41
C GLU A 91 7.37 21.00 -21.80
N GLU A 92 6.53 19.97 -21.89
CA GLU A 92 5.92 19.55 -23.17
C GLU A 92 4.88 20.55 -23.68
N ILE A 93 4.04 21.12 -22.81
CA ILE A 93 3.11 22.20 -23.19
C ILE A 93 3.87 23.38 -23.81
N GLN A 94 4.99 23.77 -23.21
CA GLN A 94 5.82 24.87 -23.74
C GLN A 94 6.43 24.56 -25.11
N LYS A 95 6.65 23.28 -25.44
CA LYS A 95 7.09 22.86 -26.78
C LYS A 95 5.93 22.94 -27.78
N PHE A 96 4.76 22.41 -27.43
CA PHE A 96 3.57 22.47 -28.29
C PHE A 96 3.11 23.90 -28.63
N VAL A 97 3.32 24.87 -27.75
CA VAL A 97 2.92 26.27 -27.97
C VAL A 97 3.92 27.05 -28.84
N LYS A 98 5.14 26.54 -29.04
CA LYS A 98 6.20 27.19 -29.82
C LYS A 98 6.31 26.68 -31.27
N GLU A 99 5.59 25.63 -31.63
CA GLU A 99 5.35 25.17 -33.01
C GLU A 99 4.19 25.94 -33.65
#